data_AF-A0A353VZ05-F1
#
_entry.id   AF-A0A353VZ05-F1
#
_cell.length_a   1.000
_cell.length_b   1.000
_cell.length_c   1.000
_cell.angle_alpha   90.00
_cell.angle_beta   90.00
_cell.angle_gamma   90.00
#
_symmetry.space_group_name_H-M   'P 1'
#
loop_
_entity.id
_entity.type
_entity.pdbx_description
1 polymer ?
#
loop_
_entity_poly.entity_id
_entity_poly.type
_entity_poly.pdbx_seq_one_letter_code
_entity_poly.pdbx_strand_id
1 'polypeptide(L)' 'ATEAYVNLAKKNDLDPSQMALSYVSSRPFLTSNIIGATSMEQLKMDIESINIELSDDVIKDIESIHEKIPNPAP' A
#
# COMPACT_ATOMS: atom_id res chain seq x y z
N ALA A 1 -5.75 -11.85 -5.48
CA ALA A 1 -5.64 -10.40 -5.19
C ALA A 1 -4.23 -10.03 -4.72
N THR A 2 -3.75 -10.59 -3.60
CA THR A 2 -2.44 -10.26 -3.00
C THR A 2 -1.27 -10.25 -3.98
N GLU A 3 -1.12 -11.31 -4.78
CA GLU A 3 -0.03 -11.42 -5.76
C GLU A 3 -0.03 -10.26 -6.78
N ALA A 4 -1.20 -9.79 -7.22
CA ALA A 4 -1.31 -8.70 -8.17
C ALA A 4 -0.76 -7.38 -7.60
N TYR A 5 -1.08 -7.06 -6.34
CA TYR A 5 -0.56 -5.87 -5.68
C TYR A 5 0.94 -5.98 -5.39
N VAL A 6 1.43 -7.15 -4.98
CA VAL A 6 2.87 -7.37 -4.77
C VAL A 6 3.65 -7.22 -6.08
N ASN A 7 3.12 -7.73 -7.19
CA ASN A 7 3.74 -7.57 -8.51
C ASN A 7 3.71 -6.11 -8.98
N LEU A 8 2.62 -5.37 -8.70
CA LEU A 8 2.54 -3.95 -8.98
C LEU A 8 3.60 -3.14 -8.22
N ALA A 9 3.78 -3.41 -6.92
CA ALA A 9 4.79 -2.76 -6.11
C ALA A 9 6.20 -2.98 -6.68
N LYS A 10 6.54 -4.25 -6.98
CA LYS A 10 7.83 -4.61 -7.59
C LYS A 10 8.07 -3.95 -8.94
N LYS A 11 7.04 -3.83 -9.78
CA LYS A 11 7.14 -3.17 -11.10
C LYS A 11 7.47 -1.68 -10.98
N ASN A 12 7.12 -1.05 -9.86
CA ASN A 12 7.36 0.36 -9.59
C ASN A 12 8.49 0.59 -8.56
N ASP A 13 9.32 -0.43 -8.30
CA ASP A 13 10.43 -0.37 -7.33
C ASP A 13 9.99 0.06 -5.90
N LEU A 14 8.77 -0.32 -5.50
CA LEU A 14 8.22 -0.06 -4.18
C LEU A 14 8.25 -1.32 -3.31
N ASP A 15 8.47 -1.14 -2.00
CA ASP A 15 8.15 -2.19 -1.04
C ASP A 15 6.63 -2.39 -0.96
N PRO A 16 6.12 -3.64 -1.02
CA PRO A 16 4.67 -3.89 -1.00
C PRO A 16 3.97 -3.38 0.26
N SER A 17 4.63 -3.46 1.42
CA SER A 17 4.07 -3.03 2.70
C SER A 17 3.97 -1.51 2.72
N GLN A 18 5.05 -0.84 2.31
CA GLN A 18 5.05 0.62 2.20
C GLN A 18 4.01 1.12 1.21
N MET A 19 3.91 0.51 0.00
CA MET A 19 2.90 0.89 -0.99
C MET A 19 1.47 0.79 -0.41
N ALA A 20 1.17 -0.29 0.32
CA ALA A 20 -0.13 -0.47 0.94
C ALA A 20 -0.40 0.59 2.03
N LEU A 21 0.58 0.87 2.89
CA LEU A 21 0.45 1.85 3.97
C LEU A 21 0.32 3.28 3.44
N SER A 22 1.07 3.65 2.39
CA SER A 22 0.98 4.95 1.73
C SER A 22 -0.37 5.11 1.03
N TYR A 23 -0.88 4.07 0.37
CA TYR A 23 -2.21 4.11 -0.25
C TYR A 23 -3.30 4.39 0.78
N VAL A 24 -3.30 3.65 1.91
CA VAL A 24 -4.26 3.85 3.00
C VAL A 24 -4.13 5.27 3.57
N SER A 25 -2.91 5.71 3.87
CA SER A 25 -2.63 7.04 4.42
C SER A 25 -3.05 8.20 3.49
N SER A 26 -3.07 7.97 2.17
CA SER A 26 -3.48 8.99 1.19
C SER A 26 -4.98 9.25 1.14
N ARG A 27 -5.82 8.42 1.78
CA ARG A 27 -7.28 8.53 1.66
C ARG A 27 -7.80 9.72 2.48
N PRO A 28 -8.67 10.58 1.92
CA PRO A 28 -9.07 11.83 2.56
C PRO A 28 -9.90 11.64 3.84
N PHE A 29 -10.47 10.46 4.05
CA PHE A 29 -11.28 10.13 5.22
C PHE A 29 -10.49 9.47 6.35
N LEU A 30 -9.20 9.19 6.16
CA LEU A 30 -8.38 8.52 7.18
C LEU A 30 -7.71 9.55 8.09
N THR A 31 -7.94 9.45 9.40
CA THR A 31 -7.25 10.28 10.40
C THR A 31 -5.89 9.70 10.78
N SER A 32 -5.80 8.37 10.94
CA SER A 32 -4.58 7.69 11.37
C SER A 32 -4.56 6.25 10.86
N ASN A 33 -3.37 5.75 10.53
CA ASN A 33 -3.13 4.38 10.13
C ASN A 33 -2.51 3.61 11.31
N ILE A 34 -3.13 2.50 11.72
CA ILE A 34 -2.64 1.66 12.82
C ILE A 34 -1.73 0.57 12.25
N ILE A 35 -0.43 0.70 12.51
CA ILE A 35 0.60 -0.21 12.02
C ILE A 35 0.85 -1.33 13.04
N GLY A 36 0.98 -2.58 12.56
CA GLY A 36 1.37 -3.74 13.36
C GLY A 36 2.72 -4.28 12.94
N ALA A 37 3.70 -4.27 13.84
CA ALA A 37 5.04 -4.81 13.60
C ALA A 37 5.50 -5.73 14.73
N THR A 38 6.23 -6.79 14.38
CA THR A 38 6.79 -7.75 15.36
C THR A 38 8.30 -7.61 15.55
N SER A 39 8.94 -6.76 14.74
CA SER A 39 10.36 -6.42 14.83
C SER A 39 10.59 -4.91 14.65
N MET A 40 11.74 -4.43 15.10
CA MET A 40 12.11 -3.01 14.96
C MET A 40 12.41 -2.65 13.51
N GLU A 41 12.93 -3.58 12.73
CA GLU A 41 13.19 -3.42 11.31
C GLU A 41 11.89 -3.22 10.53
N GLN A 42 10.87 -4.05 10.80
CA GLN A 42 9.56 -3.92 10.20
C GLN A 42 8.91 -2.59 10.59
N LEU A 43 8.94 -2.23 11.88
CA LEU A 43 8.38 -0.97 12.35
C LEU A 43 9.01 0.25 11.65
N LYS A 44 10.33 0.26 11.48
CA LYS A 44 11.02 1.35 10.79
C LYS A 44 10.59 1.44 9.33
N MET A 45 10.56 0.30 8.63
CA MET A 45 10.12 0.22 7.23
C MET A 45 8.68 0.71 7.07
N ASP A 46 7.78 0.30 7.96
CA ASP A 46 6.37 0.67 7.91
C ASP A 46 6.17 2.17 8.18
N ILE A 47 6.92 2.76 9.12
CA ILE A 47 6.85 4.21 9.40
C ILE A 47 7.39 5.04 8.23
N GLU A 48 8.43 4.55 7.54
CA GLU A 48 9.01 5.22 6.38
C GLU A 48 8.02 5.39 5.21
N SER A 49 6.92 4.62 5.19
CA SER A 49 5.83 4.74 4.20
C SER A 49 5.20 6.14 4.14
N ILE A 50 5.30 6.95 5.19
CA ILE A 50 4.80 8.33 5.20
C ILE A 50 5.52 9.24 4.20
N ASN A 51 6.75 8.89 3.81
CA ASN A 51 7.56 9.67 2.86
C ASN A 51 7.36 9.22 1.41
N ILE A 52 6.49 8.23 1.16
CA ILE A 52 6.22 7.69 -0.17
C ILE A 52 4.92 8.32 -0.67
N GLU A 53 5.04 9.12 -1.72
CA GLU A 53 3.92 9.59 -2.51
C GLU A 53 3.71 8.65 -3.71
N LEU A 54 2.53 8.04 -3.79
CA LEU A 54 2.18 7.19 -4.91
C LEU A 54 1.83 8.07 -6.12
N SER A 55 2.40 7.75 -7.28
CA SER A 55 2.04 8.41 -8.52
C SER A 55 0.60 8.09 -8.92
N ASP A 56 -0.02 8.99 -9.70
CA ASP A 56 -1.38 8.80 -10.22
C ASP A 56 -1.52 7.49 -11.02
N ASP A 57 -0.45 7.07 -11.71
CA ASP A 57 -0.41 5.83 -12.46
C ASP A 57 -0.46 4.60 -11.54
N VAL A 58 0.29 4.61 -10.44
CA VAL A 58 0.25 3.53 -9.44
C VAL A 58 -1.12 3.47 -8.78
N ILE A 59 -1.73 4.62 -8.46
CA ILE A 59 -3.07 4.68 -7.90
C ILE A 59 -4.08 4.08 -8.89
N LYS A 60 -4.03 4.46 -10.18
CA LYS A 60 -4.90 3.87 -11.21
C LYS A 60 -4.73 2.37 -11.33
N ASP A 61 -3.50 1.86 -11.29
CA ASP A 61 -3.24 0.43 -11.36
C ASP A 61 -3.79 -0.31 -10.13
N ILE A 62 -3.71 0.28 -8.94
CA ILE A 62 -4.36 -0.24 -7.71
C ILE A 62 -5.87 -0.35 -7.90
N GLU A 63 -6.51 0.73 -8.37
CA GLU A 63 -7.96 0.73 -8.62
C GLU A 63 -8.35 -0.31 -9.68
N SER A 64 -7.56 -0.47 -10.75
CA SER A 64 -7.83 -1.50 -11.77
C SER A 64 -7.77 -2.92 -11.22
N ILE A 65 -6.85 -3.19 -10.28
CA ILE A 65 -6.80 -4.50 -9.59
C ILE A 65 -8.03 -4.67 -8.70
N HIS A 66 -8.43 -3.62 -7.97
CA HIS A 66 -9.60 -3.64 -7.09
C HIS A 66 -10.90 -3.87 -7.86
N GLU A 67 -11.11 -3.20 -8.99
CA GLU A 67 -12.28 -3.38 -9.86
C GLU A 67 -12.43 -4.82 -10.36
N LYS A 68 -11.31 -5.50 -10.65
CA LYS A 68 -11.31 -6.90 -11.11
C LYS A 68 -11.59 -7.88 -9.97
N ILE A 69 -11.16 -7.55 -8.76
CA ILE A 69 -11.29 -8.42 -7.58
C ILE A 69 -11.78 -7.58 -6.40
N PRO A 70 -13.06 -7.18 -6.39
CA PRO A 70 -13.60 -6.32 -5.36
C PRO A 70 -13.70 -7.07 -4.03
N ASN A 71 -13.31 -6.40 -2.94
CA ASN A 71 -13.44 -6.86 -1.55
C ASN A 71 -13.14 -8.35 -1.31
N PRO A 72 -11.93 -8.84 -1.66
CA PRO A 72 -11.58 -10.26 -1.55
C PRO A 72 -11.45 -10.77 -0.11
N ALA A 73 -11.30 -9.86 0.85
CA ALA A 73 -11.20 -10.12 2.28
C ALA A 73 -12.04 -9.06 3.03
N PRO A 74 -13.32 -9.35 3.32
CA PRO A 74 -14.23 -8.43 4.01
C PRO A 74 -13.97 -8.31 5.51
#